data_AF-A0AAP8N796-F1
#
_entry.id   AF-A0AAP8N796-F1
#
_cell.length_a   1.000
_cell.length_b   1.000
_cell.length_c   1.000
_cell.angle_alpha   90.00
_cell.angle_beta   90.00
_cell.angle_gamma   90.00
#
_symmetry.space_group_name_H-M   'P 1'
#
loop_
_entity.id
_entity.type
_entity.pdbx_description
1 polymer ?
#
loop_
_entity_poly.entity_id
_entity_poly.type
_entity_poly.pdbx_seq_one_letter_code
_entity_poly.pdbx_strand_id
1 'polypeptide(L)'
;TLSINGIQLTSRHDRTREAQLQAASLPVDSPVLHVYGTGLGDLQLELLQRSGLIRLHVHILSGAVFALVLQLLDQQPWLSDSRVELHYAGDLA
;
A
#
# COMPACT_ATOMS: atom_id res chain seq x y z
N THR A 1 -3.51 15.31 -2.01
CA THR A 1 -2.70 14.99 -0.82
C THR A 1 -3.62 14.72 0.34
N LEU A 2 -3.42 13.62 1.08
CA LEU A 2 -4.20 13.32 2.29
C LEU A 2 -3.50 13.91 3.50
N SER A 3 -4.24 14.67 4.32
CA SER A 3 -3.75 15.21 5.60
C SER A 3 -4.77 14.93 6.70
N ILE A 4 -4.30 14.40 7.83
CA ILE A 4 -5.12 14.08 9.00
C ILE A 4 -4.48 14.77 10.20
N ASN A 5 -5.25 15.59 10.93
CA ASN A 5 -4.77 16.37 12.08
C ASN A 5 -3.52 17.22 11.77
N GLY A 6 -3.43 17.76 10.55
CA GLY A 6 -2.29 18.54 10.07
C GLY A 6 -1.07 17.70 9.66
N ILE A 7 -1.11 16.38 9.81
CA ILE A 7 -0.05 15.47 9.39
C ILE A 7 -0.34 15.01 7.96
N GLN A 8 0.61 15.24 7.08
CA GLN A 8 0.54 14.79 5.70
C GLN A 8 0.92 13.31 5.61
N LEU A 9 0.03 12.47 5.08
CA LEU A 9 0.20 11.01 5.06
C LEU A 9 0.67 10.47 3.70
N THR A 10 0.95 11.35 2.76
CA THR A 10 1.37 11.03 1.39
C THR A 10 2.41 12.02 0.93
N SER A 11 3.27 11.67 -0.03
CA SER A 11 4.10 12.67 -0.70
C SER A 11 3.28 13.87 -1.22
N ARG A 12 3.78 15.09 -1.02
CA ARG A 12 3.21 16.33 -1.60
C ARG A 12 3.78 16.66 -2.98
N HIS A 13 4.90 16.02 -3.34
CA HIS A 13 5.62 16.32 -4.56
C HIS A 13 5.17 15.37 -5.67
N ASP A 14 5.40 14.07 -5.50
CA ASP A 14 5.06 13.06 -6.49
C ASP A 14 4.89 11.69 -5.80
N ARG A 15 3.64 11.25 -5.67
CA ARG A 15 3.30 9.98 -5.00
C ARG A 15 3.75 8.77 -5.82
N THR A 16 3.66 8.85 -7.15
CA THR A 16 4.05 7.77 -8.05
C THR A 16 5.56 7.58 -8.02
N ARG A 17 6.33 8.68 -8.07
CA ARG A 17 7.79 8.60 -7.97
C ARG A 17 8.26 8.05 -6.63
N GLU A 18 7.61 8.43 -5.54
CA GLU A 18 7.91 7.89 -4.21
C GLU A 18 7.64 6.39 -4.12
N ALA A 19 6.51 5.92 -4.65
CA ALA A 19 6.17 4.50 -4.74
C ALA A 19 7.22 3.71 -5.56
N GLN A 20 7.64 4.24 -6.71
CA GLN A 20 8.69 3.65 -7.54
C GLN A 20 10.03 3.56 -6.80
N LEU A 21 10.43 4.62 -6.10
CA LEU A 21 11.67 4.64 -5.32
C LEU A 21 11.65 3.60 -4.19
N GLN A 22 10.52 3.49 -3.48
CA GLN A 22 10.35 2.47 -2.45
C GLN A 22 10.38 1.06 -3.05
N ALA A 23 9.62 0.81 -4.12
CA ALA A 23 9.62 -0.47 -4.81
C ALA A 23 11.02 -0.85 -5.32
N ALA A 24 11.78 0.09 -5.89
CA ALA A 24 13.13 -0.16 -6.39
C ALA A 24 14.15 -0.52 -5.30
N SER A 25 13.88 -0.19 -4.03
CA SER A 25 14.75 -0.56 -2.91
C SER A 25 14.64 -2.03 -2.50
N LEU A 26 13.63 -2.75 -2.98
CA LEU A 26 13.35 -4.13 -2.62
C LEU A 26 13.91 -5.11 -3.68
N PRO A 27 14.42 -6.29 -3.30
CA PRO A 27 14.91 -7.29 -4.25
C PRO A 27 13.82 -7.66 -5.26
N VAL A 28 14.17 -7.62 -6.56
CA VAL A 28 13.21 -7.79 -7.68
C VAL A 28 12.50 -9.14 -7.62
N ASP A 29 13.24 -10.20 -7.28
CA ASP A 29 12.76 -11.59 -7.31
C ASP A 29 12.12 -12.05 -5.99
N SER A 30 11.70 -11.11 -5.12
CA SER A 30 10.99 -11.45 -3.89
C SER A 30 9.57 -11.95 -4.23
N PRO A 31 9.25 -13.23 -4.01
CA PRO A 31 7.94 -13.76 -4.38
C PRO A 31 6.83 -13.33 -3.41
N VAL A 32 7.20 -12.95 -2.20
CA VAL A 32 6.29 -12.50 -1.14
C VAL A 32 6.80 -11.19 -0.58
N LEU A 33 5.91 -10.20 -0.49
CA LEU A 33 6.22 -8.88 0.06
C LEU A 33 5.19 -8.50 1.12
N HIS A 34 5.66 -7.75 2.13
CA HIS A 34 4.83 -7.19 3.18
C HIS A 34 4.94 -5.68 3.15
N VAL A 35 3.80 -4.99 3.07
CA VAL A 35 3.70 -3.54 3.09
C VAL A 35 3.01 -3.14 4.39
N TYR A 36 3.67 -2.30 5.19
CA TYR A 36 3.12 -1.78 6.44
C TYR A 36 2.51 -0.40 6.20
N GLY A 37 1.18 -0.33 6.33
CA GLY A 37 0.39 0.83 5.95
C GLY A 37 -0.13 0.73 4.52
N THR A 38 -1.29 1.34 4.28
CA THR A 38 -1.96 1.28 2.97
C THR A 38 -1.61 2.49 2.08
N GLY A 39 -1.24 3.61 2.69
CA GLY A 39 -1.09 4.87 1.95
C GLY A 39 -2.36 5.16 1.14
N LEU A 40 -2.18 5.53 -0.14
CA LEU A 40 -3.27 5.65 -1.12
C LEU A 40 -3.25 4.55 -2.20
N GLY A 41 -2.50 3.46 -1.99
CA GLY A 41 -2.41 2.36 -2.96
C GLY A 41 -1.26 2.45 -3.97
N ASP A 42 -0.51 3.56 -4.03
CA ASP A 42 0.51 3.79 -5.07
C ASP A 42 1.63 2.73 -5.04
N LEU A 43 2.12 2.37 -3.84
CA LEU A 43 3.16 1.35 -3.69
C LEU A 43 2.64 -0.05 -4.06
N GLN A 44 1.40 -0.36 -3.69
CA GLN A 44 0.77 -1.65 -3.98
C GLN A 44 0.66 -1.82 -5.51
N LEU A 45 0.20 -0.79 -6.21
CA LEU A 45 0.10 -0.82 -7.67
C LEU A 45 1.45 -1.04 -8.35
N GLU A 46 2.50 -0.37 -7.86
CA GLU A 46 3.86 -0.54 -8.38
C GLU A 46 4.39 -1.96 -8.12
N LEU A 47 4.23 -2.49 -6.90
CA LEU A 47 4.69 -3.84 -6.56
C LEU A 47 3.93 -4.92 -7.33
N LEU A 48 2.63 -4.74 -7.57
CA LEU A 48 1.81 -5.68 -8.34
C LEU A 48 2.22 -5.79 -9.82
N GLN A 49 3.00 -4.85 -10.36
CA GLN A 49 3.57 -4.98 -11.72
C GLN A 49 4.66 -6.05 -11.81
N ARG A 50 5.20 -6.54 -10.68
CA ARG A 50 6.25 -7.55 -10.67
C ARG A 50 5.70 -8.92 -11.06
N SER A 51 6.22 -9.50 -12.13
CA SER A 51 5.81 -10.81 -12.64
C SER A 51 6.13 -11.97 -11.68
N GLY A 52 7.19 -11.86 -10.89
CA GLY A 52 7.57 -12.87 -9.89
C GLY A 52 6.81 -12.78 -8.58
N LEU A 53 5.97 -11.76 -8.38
CA LEU A 53 5.21 -11.59 -7.15
C LEU A 53 4.06 -12.59 -7.08
N ILE A 54 4.09 -13.45 -6.07
CA ILE A 54 3.07 -14.45 -5.77
C ILE A 54 2.06 -13.89 -4.75
N ARG A 55 2.55 -13.11 -3.77
CA ARG A 55 1.72 -12.65 -2.65
C ARG A 55 2.15 -11.27 -2.14
N LEU A 56 1.17 -10.39 -1.92
CA LEU A 56 1.35 -9.07 -1.31
C LEU A 56 0.51 -8.98 -0.04
N HIS A 57 1.17 -9.02 1.11
CA HIS A 57 0.52 -8.77 2.40
C HIS A 57 0.51 -7.27 2.67
N VAL A 58 -0.67 -6.71 2.94
CA VAL A 58 -0.81 -5.30 3.30
C VAL A 58 -1.37 -5.20 4.71
N HIS A 59 -0.58 -4.59 5.60
CA HIS A 59 -0.89 -4.47 7.01
C HIS A 59 -1.53 -3.11 7.31
N ILE A 60 -2.80 -3.11 7.69
CA ILE A 60 -3.58 -1.95 8.08
C ILE A 60 -3.15 -1.53 9.49
N LEU A 61 -2.48 -0.37 9.57
CA LEU A 61 -1.99 0.19 10.84
C LEU A 61 -3.08 0.97 11.60
N SER A 62 -4.12 1.42 10.90
CA SER A 62 -5.26 2.12 11.50
C SER A 62 -6.51 1.90 10.65
N GLY A 63 -7.50 1.21 11.21
CA GLY A 63 -8.77 0.95 10.53
C GLY A 63 -9.53 2.24 10.19
N ALA A 64 -9.51 3.24 11.08
CA ALA A 64 -10.16 4.52 10.84
C ALA A 64 -9.56 5.30 9.66
N VAL A 65 -8.22 5.31 9.56
CA VAL A 65 -7.54 5.96 8.44
C VAL A 65 -7.80 5.20 7.14
N PHE A 66 -7.75 3.87 7.18
CA PHE A 66 -8.02 3.06 6.00
C PHE A 66 -9.46 3.22 5.50
N ALA A 67 -10.44 3.22 6.40
CA ALA A 67 -11.84 3.49 6.07
C ALA A 67 -12.02 4.86 5.41
N LEU A 68 -11.31 5.90 5.88
CA LEU A 68 -11.32 7.21 5.24
C LEU A 68 -10.72 7.15 3.82
N VAL A 69 -9.60 6.45 3.62
CA VAL A 69 -8.98 6.29 2.30
C VAL A 69 -9.96 5.62 1.32
N LEU A 70 -10.68 4.57 1.76
CA LEU A 70 -11.70 3.88 0.96
C LEU A 70 -12.86 4.78 0.54
N GLN A 71 -13.18 5.83 1.33
CA GLN A 71 -14.24 6.79 1.00
C GLN A 71 -13.77 7.88 0.04
N LEU A 72 -12.47 8.19 0.03
CA LEU A 72 -11.92 9.31 -0.73
C LEU A 72 -11.44 8.91 -2.12
N LEU A 73 -10.96 7.68 -2.30
CA LEU A 73 -10.37 7.22 -3.54
C LEU A 73 -10.84 5.80 -3.87
N ASP A 74 -10.93 5.52 -5.16
CA ASP A 74 -11.07 4.15 -5.61
C ASP A 74 -9.77 3.38 -5.27
N GLN A 75 -9.94 2.31 -4.50
CA GLN A 75 -8.86 1.41 -4.11
C GLN A 75 -9.01 0.02 -4.75
N GLN A 76 -10.07 -0.20 -5.56
CA GLN A 76 -10.27 -1.44 -6.30
C GLN A 76 -9.08 -1.86 -7.17
N PRO A 77 -8.33 -0.95 -7.82
CA PRO A 77 -7.22 -1.35 -8.70
C PRO A 77 -6.17 -2.26 -8.07
N TRP A 78 -5.93 -2.16 -6.75
CA TRP A 78 -5.05 -3.08 -6.04
C TRP A 78 -5.80 -4.02 -5.10
N LEU A 79 -6.92 -3.59 -4.50
CA LEU A 79 -7.70 -4.44 -3.59
C LEU A 79 -8.36 -5.64 -4.28
N SER A 80 -8.64 -5.53 -5.58
CA SER A 80 -9.25 -6.61 -6.36
C SER A 80 -8.24 -7.64 -6.87
N ASP A 81 -6.93 -7.39 -6.74
CA ASP A 81 -5.90 -8.34 -7.18
C ASP A 81 -5.85 -9.54 -6.24
N SER A 82 -6.06 -10.74 -6.78
CA SER A 82 -6.07 -12.01 -6.02
C SER A 82 -4.78 -12.30 -5.24
N ARG A 83 -3.67 -11.63 -5.59
CA ARG A 83 -2.40 -11.76 -4.88
C ARG A 83 -2.35 -10.94 -3.59
N VAL A 84 -3.32 -10.06 -3.34
CA VAL A 84 -3.35 -9.19 -2.16
C VAL A 84 -4.06 -9.88 -1.00
N GLU A 85 -3.45 -9.81 0.18
CA GLU A 85 -4.08 -10.17 1.45
C GLU A 85 -4.00 -9.00 2.43
N LEU A 86 -5.13 -8.64 3.03
CA LEU A 86 -5.20 -7.62 4.06
C LEU A 86 -5.08 -8.22 5.45
N HIS A 87 -4.29 -7.56 6.29
CA HIS A 87 -4.06 -7.93 7.67
C HIS A 87 -4.26 -6.69 8.53
N TYR A 88 -4.90 -6.80 9.70
CA TYR A 88 -4.80 -5.74 10.70
C TYR A 88 -3.50 -5.93 11.48
N ALA A 89 -2.66 -4.91 11.55
CA ALA A 89 -1.37 -5.04 12.23
C ALA A 89 -1.50 -5.27 13.75
N GLY A 90 -2.64 -4.87 14.33
CA GLY A 90 -2.99 -5.14 15.72
C GLY A 90 -3.52 -6.55 15.98
N ASP A 91 -3.79 -7.34 14.94
CA ASP A 91 -4.29 -8.72 15.04
C ASP A 91 -3.16 -9.76 15.08
N LEU A 92 -1.89 -9.30 15.17
CA LEU A 92 -0.78 -10.17 15.55
C LEU A 92 -0.95 -10.57 17.03
N ALA A 93 -1.24 -11.85 17.21
CA ALA A 93 -1.51 -12.56 18.47
C ALA A 93 -0.66 -12.16 19.68
#